data_AF-A0A328SCD0-F1
#
_entry.id   AF-A0A328SCD0-F1
#
_cell.length_a   1.000
_cell.length_b   1.000
_cell.length_c   1.000
_cell.angle_alpha   90.00
_cell.angle_beta   90.00
_cell.angle_gamma   90.00
#
_symmetry.space_group_name_H-M   'P 1'
#
loop_
_entity.id
_entity.type
_entity.pdbx_description
1 polymer ?
#
loop_
_entity_poly.entity_id
_entity_poly.type
_entity_poly.pdbx_seq_one_letter_code
_entity_poly.pdbx_strand_id
1 'polypeptide(L)'
;MKRKLIIIIVLIILFCAFILLSNLNLTVNNDTEDNYQQWEYDKNEYPKGEYTLDQLPVSHKSAYEIRQFFEDSDKNDDGILKDQEISTFDYKIKHSQYTYNGPYGYN
;
A
#
# COMPACT_ATOMS: atom_id res chain seq x y z
N MET A 1 -23.86 -13.75 -49.52
CA MET A 1 -22.68 -12.89 -49.25
C MET A 1 -22.95 -11.81 -48.20
N LYS A 2 -24.05 -11.04 -48.31
CA LYS A 2 -24.38 -9.93 -47.39
C LYS A 2 -24.44 -10.32 -45.89
N ARG A 3 -24.97 -11.50 -45.55
CA ARG A 3 -25.06 -11.98 -44.15
C ARG A 3 -23.70 -12.26 -43.49
N LYS A 4 -22.73 -12.78 -44.27
CA LYS A 4 -21.36 -13.03 -43.77
C LYS A 4 -20.61 -11.72 -43.52
N LEU A 5 -20.87 -10.69 -44.34
CA LEU A 5 -20.30 -9.35 -44.18
C LEU A 5 -20.76 -8.68 -42.89
N ILE A 6 -22.05 -8.78 -42.56
CA ILE A 6 -22.63 -8.20 -41.33
C ILE A 6 -21.99 -8.82 -40.08
N ILE A 7 -21.81 -10.14 -40.07
CA ILE A 7 -21.20 -10.85 -38.93
C ILE A 7 -19.75 -10.38 -38.69
N ILE A 8 -18.97 -10.20 -39.76
CA ILE A 8 -17.59 -9.73 -39.66
C ILE A 8 -17.53 -8.30 -39.10
N ILE A 9 -18.42 -7.41 -39.54
CA ILE A 9 -18.47 -6.02 -39.06
C ILE A 9 -18.82 -5.98 -37.56
N VAL A 10 -19.78 -6.81 -37.11
CA VAL A 10 -20.16 -6.89 -35.69
C VAL A 10 -18.99 -7.39 -34.83
N LEU A 11 -18.23 -8.38 -35.30
CA LEU A 11 -17.05 -8.87 -34.58
C LEU A 11 -15.95 -7.81 -34.44
N ILE A 12 -15.73 -6.99 -35.47
CA ILE A 12 -14.74 -5.89 -35.43
C ILE A 12 -15.16 -4.83 -34.41
N ILE A 13 -16.45 -4.46 -34.37
CA ILE A 13 -16.96 -3.48 -33.40
C ILE A 13 -16.80 -4.00 -31.97
N LEU A 14 -17.12 -5.27 -31.72
CA LEU A 14 -16.94 -5.91 -30.41
C LEU A 14 -15.46 -5.96 -30.00
N PHE A 15 -14.56 -6.25 -30.94
CA PHE A 15 -13.13 -6.27 -30.68
C PHE A 15 -12.57 -4.86 -30.38
N CYS A 16 -13.02 -3.83 -31.10
CA CYS A 16 -12.67 -2.44 -30.79
C CYS A 16 -13.20 -2.01 -29.40
N ALA A 17 -14.43 -2.39 -29.05
CA ALA A 17 -14.98 -2.11 -27.72
C ALA A 17 -14.17 -2.81 -26.61
N PHE A 18 -13.73 -4.05 -26.83
CA PHE A 18 -12.87 -4.78 -25.89
C PHE A 18 -11.51 -4.10 -25.69
N ILE A 19 -10.87 -3.64 -26.76
CA ILE A 19 -9.60 -2.90 -26.68
C ILE A 19 -9.77 -1.59 -25.91
N LEU A 20 -10.83 -0.82 -26.21
CA LEU A 20 -11.11 0.44 -25.50
C LEU A 20 -11.37 0.20 -24.01
N LEU A 21 -12.15 -0.83 -23.66
CA LEU A 21 -12.42 -1.17 -22.26
C LEU A 21 -11.16 -1.65 -21.51
N SER A 22 -10.29 -2.38 -22.20
CA SER A 22 -9.00 -2.82 -21.64
C SER A 22 -8.08 -1.64 -21.35
N ASN A 23 -8.08 -0.62 -22.21
CA ASN A 23 -7.28 0.59 -22.01
C ASN A 23 -7.90 1.57 -20.99
N LEU A 24 -9.21 1.50 -20.73
CA LEU A 24 -9.90 2.35 -19.75
C LEU A 24 -9.70 1.87 -18.29
N ASN A 25 -9.25 0.64 -18.07
CA ASN A 25 -8.92 0.11 -16.73
C ASN A 25 -7.52 0.49 -16.23
N LEU A 26 -6.78 1.36 -16.94
CA LEU A 26 -5.58 2.01 -16.42
C LEU A 26 -5.92 3.36 -15.78
N THR A 27 -6.68 3.31 -14.70
CA THR A 27 -6.62 4.35 -13.67
C THR A 27 -6.67 3.64 -12.32
N VAL A 28 -5.63 2.86 -12.08
CA VAL A 28 -5.25 2.52 -10.72
C VAL A 28 -4.69 3.82 -10.13
N ASN A 29 -5.33 4.29 -9.07
CA ASN A 29 -4.94 5.49 -8.34
C ASN A 29 -3.49 5.32 -7.84
N ASN A 30 -2.54 5.93 -8.55
CA ASN A 30 -1.10 5.93 -8.20
C ASN A 30 -0.74 7.05 -7.21
N ASP A 31 -1.63 7.42 -6.30
CA ASP A 31 -1.38 8.55 -5.40
C ASP A 31 -0.93 8.10 -3.99
N THR A 32 -0.57 6.83 -3.76
CA THR A 32 -0.17 6.40 -2.40
C THR A 32 0.84 5.26 -2.31
N GLU A 33 1.58 4.93 -3.38
CA GLU A 33 2.55 3.82 -3.33
C GLU A 33 4.02 4.27 -3.43
N ASP A 34 4.28 5.50 -3.91
CA ASP A 34 5.62 5.91 -4.33
C ASP A 34 6.51 6.54 -3.23
N ASN A 35 5.99 6.86 -2.04
CA ASN A 35 6.77 7.59 -1.03
C ASN A 35 7.37 6.74 0.11
N TYR A 36 6.99 5.45 0.24
CA TYR A 36 7.58 4.56 1.27
C TYR A 36 9.03 4.17 0.94
N GLN A 37 9.38 4.15 -0.35
CA GLN A 37 10.68 3.72 -0.84
C GLN A 37 11.84 4.60 -0.35
N GLN A 38 11.56 5.83 0.11
CA GLN A 38 12.58 6.78 0.55
C GLN A 38 12.63 6.98 2.09
N TRP A 39 11.65 6.47 2.84
CA TRP A 39 11.67 6.58 4.30
C TRP A 39 12.69 5.59 4.89
N GLU A 40 13.70 6.10 5.59
CA GLU A 40 14.59 5.30 6.43
C GLU A 40 14.16 5.45 7.88
N TYR A 41 13.86 4.33 8.54
CA TYR A 41 13.49 4.33 9.96
C TYR A 41 14.69 4.73 10.84
N ASP A 42 14.42 5.30 12.02
CA ASP A 42 15.48 5.62 12.98
C ASP A 42 16.03 4.35 13.63
N LYS A 43 17.31 4.04 13.39
CA LYS A 43 18.00 2.87 13.96
C LYS A 43 18.18 2.94 15.48
N ASN A 44 18.03 4.12 16.09
CA ASN A 44 18.01 4.24 17.55
C ASN A 44 16.66 3.78 18.13
N GLU A 45 15.57 3.99 17.39
CA GLU A 45 14.22 3.54 17.75
C GLU A 45 14.06 2.05 17.43
N TYR A 46 14.56 1.61 16.27
CA TYR A 46 14.54 0.23 15.82
C TYR A 46 15.96 -0.36 15.69
N PRO A 47 16.66 -0.66 16.80
CA PRO A 47 18.05 -1.15 16.77
C PRO A 47 18.21 -2.60 16.27
N LYS A 48 17.16 -3.43 16.34
CA LYS A 48 17.14 -4.78 15.77
C LYS A 48 16.85 -4.72 14.26
N GLY A 49 17.38 -5.68 13.50
CA GLY A 49 17.06 -5.82 12.08
C GLY A 49 15.73 -6.52 11.79
N GLU A 50 15.09 -7.09 12.81
CA GLU A 50 13.86 -7.87 12.69
C GLU A 50 12.96 -7.62 13.90
N TYR A 51 11.64 -7.51 13.68
CA TYR A 51 10.65 -7.31 14.73
C TYR A 51 9.40 -8.15 14.52
N THR A 52 8.99 -8.86 15.56
CA THR A 52 7.62 -9.35 15.71
C THR A 52 6.72 -8.26 16.31
N LEU A 53 5.41 -8.41 16.19
CA LEU A 53 4.42 -7.43 16.66
C LEU A 53 4.63 -6.99 18.13
N ASP A 54 4.97 -7.92 19.02
CA ASP A 54 5.19 -7.71 20.45
C ASP A 54 6.53 -7.04 20.79
N GLN A 55 7.46 -6.98 19.83
CA GLN A 55 8.78 -6.40 20.01
C GLN A 55 8.87 -4.94 19.54
N LEU A 56 7.80 -4.42 18.92
CA LEU A 56 7.78 -3.08 18.37
C LEU A 56 7.78 -2.01 19.49
N PRO A 57 8.63 -0.97 19.37
CA PRO A 57 8.80 0.07 20.39
C PRO A 57 7.71 1.15 20.33
N VAL A 58 6.43 0.77 20.38
CA VAL A 58 5.29 1.70 20.18
C VAL A 58 4.51 1.95 21.48
N SER A 59 4.69 3.14 22.06
CA SER A 59 4.14 3.49 23.39
C SER A 59 2.83 4.30 23.38
N HIS A 60 2.40 4.82 22.23
CA HIS A 60 1.34 5.85 22.17
C HIS A 60 0.20 5.56 21.18
N LYS A 61 0.01 4.30 20.81
CA LYS A 61 -1.05 3.86 19.87
C LYS A 61 -1.87 2.73 20.49
N SER A 62 -3.11 2.55 20.04
CA SER A 62 -3.90 1.41 20.50
C SER A 62 -3.31 0.10 19.95
N ALA A 63 -3.47 -0.99 20.70
CA ALA A 63 -3.01 -2.31 20.28
C ALA A 63 -3.61 -2.74 18.93
N TYR A 64 -4.85 -2.29 18.64
CA TYR A 64 -5.52 -2.55 17.38
C TYR A 64 -4.82 -1.86 16.20
N GLU A 65 -4.51 -0.57 16.32
CA GLU A 65 -3.83 0.19 15.25
C GLU A 65 -2.42 -0.32 14.99
N ILE A 66 -1.67 -0.62 16.05
CA ILE A 66 -0.33 -1.20 15.93
C ILE A 66 -0.39 -2.50 15.13
N ARG A 67 -1.37 -3.35 15.45
CA ARG A 67 -1.57 -4.61 14.74
C ARG A 67 -1.92 -4.39 13.27
N GLN A 68 -2.82 -3.45 12.96
CA GLN A 68 -3.15 -3.14 11.57
C GLN A 68 -1.93 -2.62 10.80
N PHE A 69 -1.16 -1.68 11.37
CA PHE A 69 0.03 -1.17 10.70
C PHE A 69 1.09 -2.24 10.53
N PHE A 70 1.21 -3.17 11.47
CA PHE A 70 2.09 -4.33 11.35
C PHE A 70 1.67 -5.21 10.18
N GLU A 71 0.42 -5.67 10.17
CA GLU A 71 -0.13 -6.54 9.11
C GLU A 71 -0.04 -5.88 7.73
N ASP A 72 -0.31 -4.57 7.63
CA ASP A 72 -0.18 -3.84 6.36
C ASP A 72 1.27 -3.65 5.90
N SER A 73 2.25 -3.83 6.79
CA SER A 73 3.68 -3.59 6.51
C SER A 73 4.47 -4.88 6.32
N ASP A 74 3.98 -5.99 6.88
CA ASP A 74 4.46 -7.35 6.68
C ASP A 74 4.06 -7.83 5.27
N LYS A 75 4.92 -7.59 4.28
CA LYS A 75 4.55 -7.79 2.87
C LYS A 75 4.58 -9.25 2.47
N ASN A 76 5.35 -10.06 3.18
CA ASN A 76 5.50 -11.48 2.93
C ASN A 76 4.66 -12.35 3.89
N ASP A 77 3.89 -11.74 4.79
CA ASP A 77 3.01 -12.37 5.77
C ASP A 77 3.75 -13.39 6.66
N ASP A 78 5.04 -13.15 6.96
CA ASP A 78 5.86 -14.07 7.75
C ASP A 78 5.81 -13.79 9.26
N GLY A 79 5.12 -12.73 9.67
CA GLY A 79 5.00 -12.29 11.05
C GLY A 79 6.24 -11.58 11.58
N ILE A 80 7.16 -11.14 10.71
CA ILE A 80 8.42 -10.49 11.05
C ILE A 80 8.69 -9.32 10.10
N LEU A 81 8.71 -8.10 10.62
CA LEU A 81 9.12 -6.95 9.81
C LEU A 81 10.64 -6.88 9.67
N LYS A 82 11.13 -6.73 8.43
CA LYS A 82 12.55 -6.52 8.12
C LYS A 82 12.76 -5.36 7.17
N ASP A 83 13.92 -4.69 7.27
CA ASP A 83 14.38 -3.67 6.31
C ASP A 83 13.27 -2.67 5.89
N GLN A 84 12.76 -2.81 4.66
CA GLN A 84 11.76 -1.93 4.07
C GLN A 84 10.39 -2.02 4.76
N GLU A 85 10.08 -3.14 5.40
CA GLU A 85 8.84 -3.35 6.15
C GLU A 85 8.87 -2.56 7.45
N ILE A 86 10.05 -2.47 8.10
CA ILE A 86 10.28 -1.61 9.26
C ILE A 86 10.14 -0.14 8.82
N SER A 87 10.72 0.25 7.69
CA SER A 87 10.53 1.59 7.12
C SER A 87 9.05 1.90 6.86
N THR A 88 8.31 0.95 6.30
CA THR A 88 6.89 1.12 5.98
C THR A 88 6.06 1.26 7.26
N PHE A 89 6.34 0.44 8.27
CA PHE A 89 5.69 0.50 9.57
C PHE A 89 5.97 1.83 10.28
N ASP A 90 7.24 2.25 10.36
CA ASP A 90 7.64 3.50 11.02
C ASP A 90 7.00 4.72 10.37
N TYR A 91 6.99 4.77 9.04
CA TYR A 91 6.32 5.83 8.30
C TYR A 91 4.83 5.89 8.65
N LYS A 92 4.12 4.76 8.63
CA LYS A 92 2.69 4.69 8.96
C LYS A 92 2.43 5.12 10.40
N ILE A 93 3.26 4.71 11.34
CA ILE A 93 3.11 5.10 12.75
C ILE A 93 3.24 6.62 12.94
N LYS A 94 4.22 7.24 12.27
CA LYS A 94 4.53 8.68 12.38
C LYS A 94 3.60 9.58 11.56
N HIS A 95 3.09 9.10 10.43
CA HIS A 95 2.27 9.90 9.49
C HIS A 95 0.81 9.49 9.45
N SER A 96 0.39 8.49 10.23
CA SER A 96 -1.02 8.17 10.36
C SER A 96 -1.77 9.38 10.91
N GLN A 97 -2.92 9.69 10.32
CA GLN A 97 -3.88 10.66 10.86
C GLN A 97 -4.40 10.29 12.26
N TYR A 98 -4.22 9.03 12.67
CA TYR A 98 -4.52 8.53 14.01
C TYR A 98 -3.31 8.65 14.96
N THR A 99 -2.27 9.38 14.57
CA THR A 99 -1.21 9.82 15.49
C THR A 99 -1.82 10.88 16.36
N TYR A 100 -2.06 10.52 17.62
CA TYR A 100 -2.46 11.46 18.65
C TYR A 100 -1.37 12.54 18.72
N ASN A 101 -1.60 13.61 17.99
CA ASN A 101 -0.96 14.88 18.23
C ASN A 101 -1.40 15.28 19.63
N GLY A 102 -0.50 15.11 20.61
CA GLY A 102 -0.62 15.85 21.86
C GLY A 102 -0.78 17.35 21.56
N PRO A 103 -1.03 18.20 22.56
CA PRO A 103 -1.41 19.62 22.37
C PRO A 103 -0.42 20.49 21.57
N TYR A 104 0.70 19.94 21.10
CA TYR A 104 1.76 20.60 20.35
C TYR A 104 2.22 19.85 19.08
N GLY A 105 1.38 19.01 18.46
CA GLY A 105 1.74 18.33 17.20
C GLY A 105 2.04 19.32 16.07
N TYR A 106 3.29 19.35 15.59
CA TYR A 106 3.76 20.21 14.51
C TYR A 106 3.47 19.60 13.13
N ASN A 107 3.03 20.46 12.20
CA ASN A 107 2.83 20.19 10.78
C ASN A 107 4.13 19.95 10.02
#